data_AF-A0A969U120-F1
#
_entry.id   AF-A0A969U120-F1
#
_cell.length_a   1.000
_cell.length_b   1.000
_cell.length_c   1.000
_cell.angle_alpha   90.00
_cell.angle_beta   90.00
_cell.angle_gamma   90.00
#
_symmetry.space_group_name_H-M   'P 1'
#
loop_
_entity.id
_entity.type
_entity.pdbx_description
1 polymer ?
#
loop_
_entity_poly.entity_id
_entity_poly.type
_entity_poly.pdbx_seq_one_letter_code
_entity_poly.pdbx_strand_id
1 'polypeptide(L)'
;MRSLTRTLDPRDVRRDDQVTIFTQNSSDGRRLAGFNLASGAERSITVTRGQDNVFRTREMATNMQRKTLRVAGVVTEGGLLNAVRELGAPDRAADSIAQAFAYDVDFEREVVPGSEFELMYGPGL
;
A
#
# COMPACT_ATOMS: atom_id res chain seq x y z
N MET A 1 -9.83 9.83 35.26
CA MET A 1 -8.97 9.27 34.18
C MET A 1 -9.87 8.71 33.09
N ARG A 2 -10.34 9.54 32.15
CA ARG A 2 -11.27 9.18 31.05
C ARG A 2 -10.81 9.98 29.84
N SER A 3 -9.98 9.42 28.95
CA SER A 3 -9.61 10.17 27.73
C SER A 3 -9.03 9.37 26.56
N LEU A 4 -8.93 8.04 26.61
CA LEU A 4 -8.34 7.25 25.49
C LEU A 4 -9.32 6.26 24.85
N THR A 5 -10.37 5.84 25.58
CA THR A 5 -11.23 4.72 25.16
C THR A 5 -12.25 5.05 24.07
N ARG A 6 -12.39 6.32 23.64
CA ARG A 6 -13.44 6.71 22.68
C ARG A 6 -13.02 6.84 21.23
N THR A 7 -11.73 6.69 20.90
CA THR A 7 -11.25 6.95 19.53
C THR A 7 -10.24 5.92 19.03
N LEU A 8 -9.65 5.10 19.91
CA LEU A 8 -8.74 4.03 19.52
C LEU A 8 -9.11 2.77 20.28
N ASP A 9 -9.60 1.75 19.58
CA ASP A 9 -9.70 0.39 20.14
C ASP A 9 -8.36 -0.31 19.91
N PRO A 10 -7.63 -0.70 20.96
CA PRO A 10 -6.36 -1.41 20.82
C PRO A 10 -6.47 -2.71 20.02
N ARG A 11 -7.68 -3.27 19.88
CA ARG A 11 -7.96 -4.48 19.10
C ARG A 11 -7.95 -4.24 17.58
N ASP A 12 -8.03 -2.98 17.14
CA ASP A 12 -7.99 -2.63 15.71
C ASP A 12 -6.54 -2.54 15.19
N VAL A 13 -5.55 -2.62 16.08
CA VAL A 13 -4.12 -2.60 15.72
C VAL A 13 -3.75 -3.89 14.98
N ARG A 14 -3.25 -3.77 13.76
CA ARG A 14 -2.82 -4.89 12.92
C ARG A 14 -1.33 -5.14 13.04
N ARG A 15 -0.87 -6.34 12.61
CA ARG A 15 0.54 -6.77 12.69
C ARG A 15 1.52 -5.79 12.03
N ASP A 16 1.09 -5.12 10.97
CA ASP A 16 1.93 -4.23 10.16
C ASP A 16 1.70 -2.74 10.45
N ASP A 17 0.91 -2.42 11.48
CA ASP A 17 0.68 -1.04 11.88
C ASP A 17 1.95 -0.44 12.49
N GLN A 18 2.26 0.79 12.11
CA GLN A 18 3.43 1.48 12.63
C GLN A 18 3.05 2.43 13.76
N VAL A 19 3.77 2.32 14.89
CA VAL A 19 3.64 3.23 16.03
C VAL A 19 4.87 4.13 16.12
N THR A 20 4.66 5.44 15.98
CA THR A 20 5.70 6.45 16.24
C THR A 20 5.44 7.09 17.59
N ILE A 21 6.43 7.06 18.49
CA ILE A 21 6.33 7.65 19.82
C ILE A 21 7.01 9.02 19.83
N PHE A 22 6.29 10.04 20.30
CA PHE A 22 6.83 11.37 20.52
C PHE A 22 7.15 11.56 22.00
N THR A 23 8.39 11.90 22.31
CA THR A 23 8.83 12.18 23.68
C THR A 23 9.38 13.59 23.79
N GLN A 24 9.19 14.21 24.95
CA GLN A 24 9.74 15.51 25.30
C GLN A 24 10.64 15.37 26.53
N ASN A 25 11.66 16.23 26.62
CA ASN A 25 12.47 16.33 27.82
C ASN A 25 11.66 17.02 28.93
N SER A 26 11.85 16.55 30.16
CA SER A 26 11.24 17.04 31.39
C SER A 26 12.29 17.04 32.50
N SER A 27 12.01 17.73 33.61
CA SER A 27 12.92 17.78 34.77
C SER A 27 13.27 16.38 35.30
N ASP A 28 12.34 15.44 35.17
CA ASP A 28 12.45 14.09 35.72
C ASP A 28 12.85 13.05 34.65
N GLY A 29 13.33 13.51 33.48
CA GLY A 29 13.75 12.67 32.36
C GLY A 29 12.86 12.82 31.12
N ARG A 30 12.67 11.73 30.37
CA ARG A 30 11.87 11.74 29.14
C ARG A 30 10.40 11.47 29.45
N ARG A 31 9.53 12.37 29.00
CA ARG A 31 8.08 12.23 29.15
C ARG A 31 7.43 11.97 27.80
N LEU A 32 6.35 11.17 27.80
CA LEU A 32 5.51 10.96 26.63
C LEU A 32 4.78 12.26 26.24
N ALA A 33 5.09 12.76 25.04
CA ALA A 33 4.43 13.89 24.41
C ALA A 33 3.24 13.43 23.55
N GLY A 34 3.29 12.21 23.02
CA GLY A 34 2.21 11.65 22.20
C GLY A 34 2.64 10.41 21.43
N PHE A 35 1.76 9.91 20.58
CA PHE A 35 2.08 8.88 19.59
C PHE A 35 1.24 9.04 18.33
N ASN A 36 1.73 8.46 17.23
CA ASN A 36 0.96 8.26 16.01
C ASN A 36 0.88 6.76 15.70
N LEU A 37 -0.32 6.26 15.45
CA LEU A 37 -0.57 4.93 14.93
C LEU A 37 -0.99 5.05 13.47
N ALA A 38 -0.20 4.51 12.54
CA ALA A 38 -0.54 4.44 11.13
C ALA A 38 -0.95 3.02 10.76
N SER A 39 -2.20 2.88 10.29
CA SER A 39 -2.74 1.61 9.80
C SER A 39 -2.78 1.66 8.27
N GLY A 40 -1.69 1.23 7.64
CA GLY A 40 -1.48 1.38 6.20
C GLY A 40 -1.39 2.85 5.75
N ALA A 41 -1.66 3.10 4.46
CA ALA A 41 -1.59 4.44 3.87
C ALA A 41 -2.89 5.25 4.04
N GLU A 42 -3.96 4.63 4.53
CA GLU A 42 -5.32 5.16 4.48
C GLU A 42 -5.77 5.79 5.78
N ARG A 43 -5.17 5.42 6.92
CA ARG A 43 -5.63 5.83 8.23
C ARG A 43 -4.47 6.07 9.18
N SER A 44 -4.52 7.19 9.91
CA SER A 44 -3.65 7.41 11.05
C SER A 44 -4.39 8.05 12.22
N ILE A 45 -3.99 7.69 13.43
CA ILE A 45 -4.52 8.23 14.68
C ILE A 45 -3.34 8.85 15.43
N THR A 46 -3.35 10.17 15.56
CA THR A 46 -2.37 10.90 16.36
C THR A 46 -2.97 11.28 17.71
N VAL A 47 -2.26 10.94 18.78
CA VAL A 47 -2.59 11.34 20.15
C VAL A 47 -1.49 12.26 20.64
N THR A 48 -1.83 13.49 21.02
CA THR A 48 -0.87 14.47 21.54
C THR A 48 -1.29 14.98 22.90
N ARG A 49 -0.31 15.28 23.76
CA ARG A 49 -0.52 15.93 25.04
C ARG A 49 -0.58 17.45 24.83
N GLY A 50 -1.69 18.07 25.23
CA GLY A 50 -1.83 19.52 25.26
C GLY A 50 -1.09 20.17 26.43
N GLN A 51 -0.98 21.50 26.40
CA GLN A 51 -0.35 22.27 27.49
C GLN A 51 -1.09 22.15 28.82
N ASP A 52 -2.37 21.84 28.78
CA ASP A 52 -3.23 21.51 29.92
C ASP A 52 -2.98 20.09 30.49
N ASN A 53 -1.94 19.40 30.01
CA ASN A 53 -1.64 18.00 30.30
C ASN A 53 -2.70 16.98 29.87
N VAL A 54 -3.71 17.40 29.10
CA VAL A 54 -4.77 16.53 28.58
C VAL A 54 -4.37 15.96 27.23
N PHE A 55 -4.62 14.66 27.03
CA PHE A 55 -4.41 14.03 25.73
C PHE A 55 -5.59 14.31 24.79
N ARG A 56 -5.28 14.68 23.56
CA ARG A 56 -6.25 14.89 22.48
C ARG A 56 -5.91 13.97 21.32
N THR A 57 -6.96 13.45 20.69
CA THR A 57 -6.83 12.53 19.55
C THR A 57 -7.29 13.22 18.27
N ARG A 58 -6.56 12.98 17.19
CA ARG A 58 -6.95 13.35 15.83
C ARG A 58 -6.84 12.11 14.95
N GLU A 59 -7.93 11.79 14.27
CA GLU A 59 -7.96 10.78 13.23
C GLU A 59 -7.83 11.46 11.87
N MET A 60 -6.97 10.91 11.02
CA MET A 60 -6.86 11.26 9.62
C MET A 60 -7.19 10.03 8.79
N ALA A 61 -8.19 10.15 7.92
CA ALA A 61 -8.54 9.15 6.94
C ALA A 61 -8.34 9.72 5.54
N THR A 62 -7.53 9.06 4.74
CA THR A 62 -7.30 9.40 3.33
C THR A 62 -8.18 8.49 2.48
N ASN A 63 -9.06 9.09 1.68
CA ASN A 63 -9.82 8.35 0.69
C ASN A 63 -8.91 7.97 -0.48
N MET A 64 -8.38 6.75 -0.45
CA MET A 64 -7.64 6.19 -1.59
C MET A 64 -8.62 5.74 -2.67
N GLN A 65 -8.34 6.10 -3.92
CA GLN A 65 -9.02 5.52 -5.07
C GLN A 65 -8.17 4.42 -5.66
N ARG A 66 -8.69 3.19 -5.67
CA ARG A 66 -8.08 2.12 -6.46
C ARG A 66 -8.30 2.42 -7.92
N LYS A 67 -7.21 2.48 -8.69
CA LYS A 67 -7.26 2.60 -10.14
C LYS A 67 -6.77 1.30 -10.75
N THR A 68 -7.64 0.65 -11.51
CA THR A 68 -7.22 -0.42 -12.41
C THR A 68 -6.69 0.22 -13.68
N LEU A 69 -5.48 -0.17 -14.07
CA LEU A 69 -4.83 0.24 -15.30
C LEU A 69 -4.97 -0.87 -16.32
N ARG A 70 -5.03 -0.47 -17.59
CA ARG A 70 -5.12 -1.37 -18.74
C ARG A 70 -3.93 -1.10 -19.66
N VAL A 71 -3.27 -2.17 -20.08
CA VAL A 71 -2.25 -2.15 -21.13
C VAL A 71 -2.68 -3.15 -22.19
N ALA A 72 -2.68 -2.73 -23.45
CA ALA A 72 -3.00 -3.60 -24.58
C ALA A 72 -2.01 -3.33 -25.71
N GLY A 73 -1.66 -4.38 -26.44
CA GLY A 73 -0.65 -4.28 -27.47
C GLY A 73 -0.48 -5.57 -28.24
N VAL A 74 0.64 -5.67 -28.94
CA VAL A 74 1.00 -6.80 -29.78
C VAL A 74 2.34 -7.35 -29.31
N VAL A 75 2.46 -8.67 -29.26
CA VAL A 75 3.69 -9.38 -28.94
C VAL A 75 4.74 -9.03 -30.00
N THR A 76 5.90 -8.58 -29.55
CA THR A 76 7.04 -8.23 -30.42
C THR A 76 7.95 -9.44 -30.60
N GLU A 77 8.96 -9.31 -31.47
CA GLU A 77 10.05 -10.29 -31.59
C GLU A 77 10.76 -10.57 -30.25
N GLY A 78 10.72 -9.61 -29.31
CA GLY A 78 11.26 -9.77 -27.96
C GLY A 78 10.36 -10.57 -27.01
N GLY A 79 9.18 -11.02 -27.46
CA GLY A 79 8.20 -11.77 -26.68
C GLY A 79 7.24 -10.90 -25.84
N LEU A 80 6.26 -11.55 -25.22
CA LEU A 80 5.16 -10.88 -24.50
C LEU A 80 5.65 -10.00 -23.35
N LEU A 81 6.57 -10.50 -22.51
CA LEU A 81 7.03 -9.75 -21.34
C LEU A 81 7.78 -8.48 -21.73
N ASN A 82 8.57 -8.51 -22.80
CA ASN A 82 9.23 -7.31 -23.32
C ASN A 82 8.22 -6.32 -23.90
N ALA A 83 7.23 -6.79 -24.67
CA ALA A 83 6.17 -5.93 -25.20
C ALA A 83 5.39 -5.22 -24.08
N VAL A 84 5.08 -5.92 -22.98
CA VAL A 84 4.40 -5.34 -21.81
C VAL A 84 5.26 -4.27 -21.12
N ARG A 85 6.57 -4.52 -20.97
CA ARG A 85 7.53 -3.56 -20.39
C ARG A 85 7.71 -2.32 -21.26
N GLU A 86 7.81 -2.49 -22.57
CA GLU A 86 7.94 -1.38 -23.53
C GLU A 86 6.72 -0.43 -23.51
N LEU A 87 5.54 -0.95 -23.16
CA LEU A 87 4.33 -0.16 -22.95
C LEU A 87 4.28 0.56 -21.58
N GLY A 88 5.35 0.46 -20.78
CA GLY A 88 5.49 1.15 -19.50
C GLY A 88 4.81 0.47 -18.33
N ALA A 89 4.42 -0.80 -18.47
CA ALA A 89 3.91 -1.57 -17.35
C ALA A 89 5.04 -1.82 -16.32
N PRO A 90 4.75 -1.76 -15.00
CA PRO A 90 5.72 -2.14 -13.97
C PRO A 90 6.14 -3.62 -14.11
N ASP A 91 7.35 -3.97 -13.70
CA ASP A 91 7.85 -5.36 -13.77
C ASP A 91 6.90 -6.36 -13.11
N ARG A 92 6.32 -6.00 -11.95
CA ARG A 92 5.35 -6.87 -11.25
C ARG A 92 4.08 -7.16 -12.07
N ALA A 93 3.68 -6.23 -12.94
CA ALA A 93 2.56 -6.44 -13.85
C ALA A 93 2.93 -7.35 -15.03
N ALA A 94 4.19 -7.34 -15.47
CA ALA A 94 4.68 -8.31 -16.44
C ALA A 94 4.80 -9.72 -15.83
N ASP A 95 5.35 -9.81 -14.62
CA ASP A 95 5.49 -11.08 -13.90
C ASP A 95 4.14 -11.73 -13.59
N SER A 96 3.11 -10.92 -13.28
CA SER A 96 1.77 -11.44 -13.03
C SER A 96 1.12 -12.08 -14.25
N ILE A 97 1.43 -11.63 -15.47
CA ILE A 97 1.03 -12.31 -16.71
C ILE A 97 1.66 -13.68 -16.79
N ALA A 98 2.99 -13.76 -16.60
CA ALA A 98 3.70 -15.03 -16.67
C ALA A 98 3.11 -16.03 -15.67
N GLN A 99 2.78 -15.57 -14.46
CA GLN A 99 2.17 -16.40 -13.44
C GLN A 99 0.72 -16.79 -13.75
N ALA A 100 -0.09 -15.86 -14.26
CA ALA A 100 -1.51 -16.08 -14.53
C ALA A 100 -1.73 -17.15 -15.61
N PHE A 101 -0.84 -17.23 -16.59
CA PHE A 101 -0.99 -18.16 -17.72
C PHE A 101 0.05 -19.29 -17.73
N ALA A 102 0.90 -19.41 -16.70
CA ALA A 102 1.98 -20.40 -16.62
C ALA A 102 1.52 -21.85 -16.87
N TYR A 103 0.25 -22.15 -16.60
CA TYR A 103 -0.34 -23.48 -16.77
C TYR A 103 -1.37 -23.57 -17.90
N ASP A 104 -1.82 -22.42 -18.41
CA ASP A 104 -2.92 -22.34 -19.37
C ASP A 104 -2.43 -22.07 -20.80
N VAL A 105 -1.24 -21.49 -20.95
CA VAL A 105 -0.68 -21.09 -22.24
C VAL A 105 0.79 -21.50 -22.32
N ASP A 106 1.13 -22.20 -23.40
CA ASP A 106 2.52 -22.44 -23.76
C ASP A 106 3.07 -21.20 -24.49
N PHE A 107 3.65 -20.28 -23.71
CA PHE A 107 4.18 -19.01 -24.23
C PHE A 107 5.24 -19.17 -25.33
N GLU A 108 5.95 -20.29 -25.38
CA GLU A 108 6.97 -20.52 -26.40
C GLU A 108 6.36 -20.97 -27.73
N ARG A 109 5.17 -21.57 -27.71
CA ARG A 109 4.54 -22.16 -28.90
C ARG A 109 3.32 -21.40 -29.39
N GLU A 110 2.56 -20.80 -28.48
CA GLU A 110 1.26 -20.18 -28.79
C GLU A 110 1.32 -18.65 -28.80
N VAL A 111 2.30 -18.05 -28.10
CA VAL A 111 2.44 -16.60 -27.98
C VAL A 111 3.58 -16.10 -28.85
N VAL A 112 3.27 -15.94 -30.13
CA VAL A 112 4.22 -15.57 -31.18
C VAL A 112 4.19 -14.07 -31.50
N PRO A 113 5.23 -13.51 -32.14
CA PRO A 113 5.19 -12.15 -32.65
C PRO A 113 3.95 -11.90 -33.52
N GLY A 114 3.25 -10.79 -33.26
CA GLY A 114 1.97 -10.47 -33.90
C GLY A 114 0.72 -10.86 -33.11
N SER A 115 0.84 -11.69 -32.06
CA SER A 115 -0.30 -11.99 -31.17
C SER A 115 -0.74 -10.76 -30.39
N GLU A 116 -2.05 -10.51 -30.28
CA GLU A 116 -2.59 -9.42 -29.47
C GLU A 116 -2.66 -9.83 -28.00
N PHE A 117 -2.49 -8.86 -27.10
CA PHE A 117 -2.69 -9.05 -25.66
C PHE A 117 -3.35 -7.86 -25.00
N GLU A 118 -4.04 -8.13 -23.90
CA GLU A 118 -4.61 -7.12 -23.01
C GLU A 118 -4.40 -7.56 -21.55
N LEU A 119 -3.89 -6.63 -20.73
CA LEU A 119 -3.66 -6.80 -19.30
C LEU A 119 -4.42 -5.72 -18.54
N MET A 120 -5.10 -6.14 -17.48
CA MET A 120 -5.57 -5.25 -16.43
C MET A 120 -4.81 -5.50 -15.13
N TYR A 121 -4.29 -4.45 -14.49
CA TYR A 121 -3.62 -4.54 -13.21
C TYR A 121 -4.02 -3.39 -12.27
N GLY A 122 -4.06 -3.66 -10.98
CA GLY A 122 -4.41 -2.67 -9.94
C GLY A 122 -3.31 -2.53 -8.89
N PRO A 123 -3.45 -1.56 -7.97
CA PRO A 123 -2.53 -1.41 -6.84
C PRO A 123 -2.57 -2.67 -5.97
N GLY A 124 -1.46 -3.40 -5.89
CA GLY A 124 -1.32 -4.62 -5.08
C GLY A 124 -0.85 -5.87 -5.85
N LEU A 125 -0.77 -5.79 -7.19
CA LEU A 125 0.08 -6.66 -8.01
C LEU A 125 1.53 -6.17 -7.92
#